data_AF-A0A1I6YWE9-F1
#
_entry.id   AF-A0A1I6YWE9-F1
#
_cell.length_a   1.000
_cell.length_b   1.000
_cell.length_c   1.000
_cell.angle_alpha   90.00
_cell.angle_beta   90.00
_cell.angle_gamma   90.00
#
_symmetry.space_group_name_H-M   'P 1'
#
loop_
_entity.id
_entity.type
_entity.pdbx_description
1 polymer ?
#
loop_
_entity_poly.entity_id
_entity_poly.type
_entity_poly.pdbx_seq_one_letter_code
_entity_poly.pdbx_strand_id
1 'polypeptide(L)'
;MKNLKLVATILIGMAAFGCQEKEDTLVKDQNLPHEEIVYKSLDWDLMDANRISVNGRVSESPYRLELVSAEYITAPESDKAGQTVIFNDRGNKQLEFDFSPVAKLNGIADISYYVDQVRPGTDLDLSTKEAAIDRAAATWDAVSCSDFGLYKVAGLPLPIGIVAAQLGFPSVAGYIADVNHAGWMPASFFDFLAPDGSQFILGVTFTLLLVDENGDNVDTNGDGKLDVGLREIYYNDNFFWGDGDLVDVESIALHEMGHGLSQGHFGKAFIKKKGDIQFAPKAVMNASYTGVQTAIKGTDNGGHCSIWGDWPNQ
;
A
#
# COMPACT_ATOMS: atom_id res chain seq x y z
N MET A 1 83.34 35.51 -4.95
CA MET A 1 81.96 35.05 -4.66
C MET A 1 81.46 35.71 -3.38
N LYS A 2 80.46 36.57 -3.51
CA LYS A 2 79.37 36.96 -2.57
C LYS A 2 79.67 37.12 -1.07
N ASN A 3 79.65 38.39 -0.61
CA ASN A 3 78.72 39.04 0.34
C ASN A 3 77.76 38.12 1.14
N LEU A 4 77.31 38.36 2.37
CA LEU A 4 77.07 39.59 3.14
C LEU A 4 76.77 39.20 4.60
N LYS A 5 76.94 40.15 5.54
CA LYS A 5 76.60 40.10 6.97
C LYS A 5 75.12 39.82 7.25
N LEU A 6 74.80 39.21 8.39
CA LEU A 6 73.48 39.39 9.03
C LEU A 6 73.60 39.64 10.53
N VAL A 7 73.00 40.75 10.93
CA VAL A 7 72.78 41.27 12.27
C VAL A 7 71.44 40.75 12.79
N ALA A 8 71.34 40.64 14.12
CA ALA A 8 70.16 40.32 14.91
C ALA A 8 68.89 41.13 14.52
N THR A 9 67.70 40.64 14.90
CA THR A 9 66.76 41.34 15.81
C THR A 9 65.50 40.48 16.04
N ILE A 10 65.05 40.51 17.29
CA ILE A 10 63.82 39.99 17.91
C ILE A 10 62.55 40.44 17.17
N LEU A 11 61.52 39.59 17.10
CA LEU A 11 60.17 40.04 16.75
C LEU A 11 59.12 39.49 17.72
N ILE A 12 58.40 40.46 18.27
CA ILE A 12 57.33 40.44 19.26
C ILE A 12 56.02 40.04 18.59
N GLY A 13 55.17 39.35 19.35
CA GLY A 13 53.86 38.86 18.92
C GLY A 13 52.86 39.96 18.54
N MET A 14 51.98 39.60 17.59
CA MET A 14 50.68 40.23 17.39
C MET A 14 49.60 39.15 17.54
N ALA A 15 48.72 39.37 18.51
CA ALA A 15 47.47 38.63 18.66
C ALA A 15 46.49 39.10 17.57
N ALA A 16 46.04 38.18 16.72
CA ALA A 16 44.91 38.41 15.82
C ALA A 16 43.64 37.90 16.50
N PHE A 17 42.78 38.84 16.93
CA PHE A 17 41.38 38.60 17.23
C PHE A 17 40.64 38.24 15.93
N GLY A 18 40.24 36.98 15.80
CA GLY A 18 39.29 36.55 14.76
C GLY A 18 37.86 36.71 15.28
N CYS A 19 37.09 37.62 14.67
CA CYS A 19 35.64 37.65 14.81
C CYS A 19 35.08 36.35 14.20
N GLN A 20 34.59 35.43 15.02
CA GLN A 20 33.63 34.41 14.57
C GLN A 20 32.27 35.09 14.44
N GLU A 21 31.83 35.36 13.21
CA GLU A 21 30.41 35.54 12.95
C GLU A 21 29.70 34.24 13.37
N LYS A 22 28.87 34.34 14.41
CA LYS A 22 27.86 33.33 14.69
C LYS A 22 26.87 33.41 13.53
N GLU A 23 26.98 32.47 12.60
CA GLU A 23 25.84 32.09 11.77
C GLU A 23 24.76 31.59 12.73
N ASP A 24 23.82 32.47 13.05
CA ASP A 24 22.53 32.07 13.58
C ASP A 24 21.91 31.16 12.51
N THR A 25 22.06 29.85 12.71
CA THR A 25 21.27 28.85 12.01
C THR A 25 19.82 29.13 12.32
N LEU A 26 19.18 29.91 11.44
CA LEU A 26 17.75 29.93 11.24
C LEU A 26 17.32 28.48 10.99
N VAL A 27 16.96 27.80 12.08
CA VAL A 27 16.09 26.63 12.03
C VAL A 27 14.80 27.16 11.44
N LYS A 28 14.67 27.05 10.11
CA LYS A 28 13.42 27.30 9.42
C LYS A 28 12.39 26.40 10.10
N ASP A 29 11.39 27.05 10.68
CA ASP A 29 10.18 26.45 11.20
C ASP A 29 9.71 25.36 10.23
N GLN A 30 9.73 24.10 10.70
CA GLN A 30 9.36 22.92 9.91
C GLN A 30 7.84 22.70 9.86
N ASN A 31 7.05 23.69 10.30
CA ASN A 31 5.63 23.74 10.05
C ASN A 31 5.36 24.08 8.57
N LEU A 32 5.70 23.15 7.69
CA LEU A 32 5.04 23.10 6.38
C LEU A 32 3.58 22.70 6.64
N PRO A 33 2.61 23.38 6.01
CA PRO A 33 1.23 22.94 6.08
C PRO A 33 1.16 21.49 5.59
N HIS A 34 0.57 20.62 6.41
CA HIS A 34 0.12 19.32 5.94
C HIS A 34 -0.91 19.62 4.84
N GLU A 35 -0.52 19.49 3.57
CA GLU A 35 -1.52 19.30 2.52
C GLU A 35 -2.18 17.97 2.82
N GLU A 36 -3.42 18.04 3.28
CA GLU A 36 -4.26 16.90 3.54
C GLU A 36 -4.40 16.12 2.24
N ILE A 37 -4.07 14.83 2.26
CA ILE A 37 -4.27 13.96 1.11
C ILE A 37 -5.77 13.99 0.81
N VAL A 38 -6.14 14.60 -0.32
CA VAL A 38 -7.55 14.69 -0.71
C VAL A 38 -7.96 13.32 -1.25
N TYR A 39 -8.49 12.48 -0.37
CA TYR A 39 -9.20 11.27 -0.78
C TYR A 39 -10.50 11.68 -1.48
N LYS A 40 -10.78 11.05 -2.63
CA LYS A 40 -12.10 11.17 -3.25
C LYS A 40 -13.10 10.49 -2.33
N SER A 41 -14.13 11.23 -1.88
CA SER A 41 -15.24 10.62 -1.16
C SER A 41 -15.91 9.57 -2.05
N LEU A 42 -15.91 8.31 -1.62
CA LEU A 42 -16.58 7.20 -2.27
C LEU A 42 -17.95 7.02 -1.61
N ASP A 43 -18.84 8.00 -1.82
CA ASP A 43 -20.21 7.96 -1.31
C ASP A 43 -21.04 7.00 -2.18
N TRP A 44 -20.94 5.70 -1.87
CA TRP A 44 -21.59 4.61 -2.59
C TRP A 44 -22.73 4.05 -1.76
N ASP A 45 -23.83 3.68 -2.42
CA ASP A 45 -24.91 2.94 -1.77
C ASP A 45 -24.40 1.57 -1.27
N LEU A 46 -25.03 1.03 -0.22
CA LEU A 46 -24.76 -0.33 0.25
C LEU A 46 -24.89 -1.34 -0.89
N MET A 47 -23.92 -2.25 -0.97
CA MET A 47 -23.82 -3.24 -2.04
C MET A 47 -24.21 -4.62 -1.52
N ASP A 48 -25.04 -5.34 -2.28
CA ASP A 48 -25.32 -6.75 -2.00
C ASP A 48 -24.09 -7.59 -2.41
N ALA A 49 -23.59 -8.41 -1.49
CA ALA A 49 -22.41 -9.25 -1.73
C ALA A 49 -22.84 -10.62 -2.24
N ASN A 50 -22.67 -10.91 -3.53
CA ASN A 50 -22.92 -12.27 -3.99
C ASN A 50 -21.69 -13.15 -3.78
N ARG A 51 -21.87 -14.32 -3.15
CA ARG A 51 -20.81 -15.32 -3.06
C ARG A 51 -20.70 -16.07 -4.38
N ILE A 52 -19.48 -16.21 -4.89
CA ILE A 52 -19.17 -17.02 -6.06
C ILE A 52 -18.44 -18.28 -5.59
N SER A 53 -19.07 -19.43 -5.79
CA SER A 53 -18.45 -20.73 -5.48
C SER A 53 -17.34 -21.07 -6.47
N VAL A 54 -16.45 -22.00 -6.09
CA VAL A 54 -15.39 -22.56 -6.96
C VAL A 54 -15.89 -23.22 -8.25
N ASN A 55 -17.20 -23.44 -8.39
CA ASN A 55 -17.82 -23.94 -9.63
C ASN A 55 -18.50 -22.81 -10.44
N GLY A 56 -18.27 -21.54 -10.09
CA GLY A 56 -18.86 -20.37 -10.74
C GLY A 56 -20.34 -20.14 -10.41
N ARG A 57 -20.92 -20.86 -9.44
CA ARG A 57 -22.31 -20.60 -9.02
C ARG A 57 -22.37 -19.40 -8.09
N VAL A 58 -23.30 -18.50 -8.38
CA VAL A 58 -23.63 -17.32 -7.59
C VAL A 58 -24.69 -17.69 -6.56
N SER A 59 -24.49 -17.29 -5.31
CA SER A 59 -25.49 -17.37 -4.24
C SER A 59 -25.52 -16.08 -3.45
N GLU A 60 -26.71 -15.64 -3.03
CA GLU A 60 -26.86 -14.47 -2.17
C GLU A 60 -26.15 -14.70 -0.83
N SER A 61 -25.41 -13.69 -0.39
CA SER A 61 -24.89 -13.61 0.99
C SER A 61 -25.93 -12.93 1.87
N PRO A 62 -26.06 -13.31 3.16
CA PRO A 62 -26.86 -12.53 4.10
C PRO A 62 -26.24 -11.17 4.43
N TYR A 63 -24.97 -10.96 4.07
CA TYR A 63 -24.22 -9.74 4.37
C TYR A 63 -24.29 -8.72 3.25
N ARG A 64 -24.36 -7.45 3.65
CA ARG A 64 -24.16 -6.29 2.79
C ARG A 64 -22.80 -5.67 3.02
N LEU A 65 -22.34 -4.90 2.04
CA LEU A 65 -21.03 -4.28 2.06
C LEU A 65 -21.09 -2.77 1.87
N GLU A 66 -20.25 -2.07 2.62
CA GLU A 66 -19.99 -0.64 2.46
C GLU A 66 -18.55 -0.43 1.95
N LEU A 67 -18.37 0.35 0.88
CA LEU A 67 -17.04 0.73 0.41
C LEU A 67 -16.55 1.96 1.17
N VAL A 68 -15.49 1.81 1.96
CA VAL A 68 -15.04 2.89 2.87
C VAL A 68 -13.67 3.48 2.54
N SER A 69 -12.82 2.73 1.82
CA SER A 69 -11.48 3.23 1.48
C SER A 69 -10.96 2.66 0.16
N ALA A 70 -10.05 3.44 -0.45
CA ALA A 70 -9.21 3.05 -1.57
C ALA A 70 -7.79 3.52 -1.29
N GLU A 71 -6.88 2.59 -1.07
CA GLU A 71 -5.47 2.86 -0.77
C GLU A 71 -4.62 2.45 -1.97
N TYR A 72 -3.69 3.30 -2.40
CA TYR A 72 -2.95 3.07 -3.63
C TYR A 72 -1.48 3.44 -3.52
N ILE A 73 -0.64 2.66 -4.20
CA ILE A 73 0.77 2.96 -4.40
C ILE A 73 1.03 3.75 -5.68
N THR A 74 1.90 4.74 -5.57
CA THR A 74 2.24 5.67 -6.66
C THR A 74 3.58 5.37 -7.34
N ALA A 75 3.69 5.74 -8.61
CA ALA A 75 4.94 5.69 -9.37
C ALA A 75 5.98 6.69 -8.83
N PRO A 76 7.29 6.40 -8.96
CA PRO A 76 8.35 7.18 -8.29
C PRO A 76 8.46 8.67 -8.70
N GLU A 77 7.99 9.04 -9.88
CA GLU A 77 8.19 10.39 -10.49
C GLU A 77 6.96 11.32 -10.35
N SER A 78 5.97 11.00 -9.51
CA SER A 78 4.80 11.87 -9.38
C SER A 78 5.09 13.13 -8.53
N ASP A 79 5.13 14.30 -9.17
CA ASP A 79 5.50 15.61 -8.58
C ASP A 79 4.40 16.28 -7.71
N LYS A 80 3.57 15.51 -7.00
CA LYS A 80 2.49 16.08 -6.17
C LYS A 80 3.06 16.67 -4.85
N ALA A 81 3.46 17.95 -4.92
CA ALA A 81 3.68 19.00 -3.88
C ALA A 81 5.03 19.12 -3.09
N GLY A 82 5.39 20.37 -2.70
CA GLY A 82 6.75 20.93 -2.55
C GLY A 82 7.44 21.00 -1.16
N GLN A 83 8.75 21.29 -1.18
CA GLN A 83 9.80 20.62 -0.38
C GLN A 83 9.80 19.10 -0.64
N THR A 84 9.73 18.72 -1.91
CA THR A 84 8.99 17.54 -2.41
C THR A 84 8.94 16.37 -1.44
N VAL A 85 8.05 16.45 -0.47
CA VAL A 85 7.70 15.34 0.42
C VAL A 85 6.65 14.59 -0.37
N ILE A 86 7.05 13.48 -0.96
CA ILE A 86 6.19 12.71 -1.88
C ILE A 86 5.05 12.06 -1.08
N PHE A 87 5.32 11.64 0.16
CA PHE A 87 4.33 11.20 1.15
C PHE A 87 4.92 11.27 2.58
N ASN A 88 4.08 11.28 3.62
CA ASN A 88 4.50 11.31 5.03
C ASN A 88 3.50 10.59 5.95
N ASP A 89 3.50 9.27 5.90
CA ASP A 89 2.61 8.40 6.67
C ASP A 89 3.36 7.85 7.88
N ARG A 90 3.21 8.48 9.05
CA ARG A 90 3.91 8.07 10.28
C ARG A 90 2.96 7.55 11.36
N GLY A 91 1.86 6.94 10.94
CA GLY A 91 0.87 6.31 11.82
C GLY A 91 1.38 5.02 12.48
N ASN A 92 0.47 4.27 13.07
CA ASN A 92 0.74 2.96 13.70
C ASN A 92 0.90 1.82 12.67
N LYS A 93 0.82 2.12 11.37
CA LYS A 93 0.91 1.15 10.26
C LYS A 93 -0.25 0.17 10.20
N GLN A 94 -1.36 0.47 10.86
CA GLN A 94 -2.58 -0.32 10.77
C GLN A 94 -3.64 0.50 10.06
N LEU A 95 -4.50 -0.19 9.33
CA LEU A 95 -5.76 0.40 8.87
C LEU A 95 -6.73 0.56 10.05
N GLU A 96 -7.69 1.45 9.86
CA GLU A 96 -8.78 1.68 10.82
C GLU A 96 -9.77 0.51 10.87
N PHE A 97 -9.72 -0.39 9.89
CA PHE A 97 -10.61 -1.54 9.71
C PHE A 97 -9.80 -2.84 9.61
N ASP A 98 -10.31 -3.92 10.19
CA ASP A 98 -9.61 -5.21 10.24
C ASP A 98 -10.55 -6.38 9.98
N PHE A 99 -9.99 -7.54 9.63
CA PHE A 99 -10.81 -8.75 9.61
C PHE A 99 -11.12 -9.20 11.03
N SER A 100 -12.33 -9.71 11.25
CA SER A 100 -12.69 -10.39 12.49
C SER A 100 -12.67 -11.91 12.29
N PRO A 101 -12.15 -12.70 13.24
CA PRO A 101 -12.19 -14.16 13.15
C PRO A 101 -13.61 -14.73 13.28
N VAL A 102 -14.55 -13.90 13.74
CA VAL A 102 -15.97 -14.26 13.95
C VAL A 102 -16.80 -13.90 12.71
N ALA A 103 -16.63 -12.70 12.17
CA ALA A 103 -17.40 -12.19 11.04
C ALA A 103 -16.67 -12.45 9.71
N LYS A 104 -16.77 -13.69 9.22
CA LYS A 104 -16.14 -14.14 7.98
C LYS A 104 -17.18 -14.56 6.96
N LEU A 105 -17.08 -14.01 5.75
CA LEU A 105 -17.99 -14.34 4.64
C LEU A 105 -17.97 -15.83 4.26
N ASN A 106 -16.82 -16.50 4.43
CA ASN A 106 -16.65 -17.94 4.18
C ASN A 106 -16.91 -18.82 5.43
N GLY A 107 -17.10 -18.22 6.61
CA GLY A 107 -17.35 -18.91 7.87
C GLY A 107 -16.14 -19.58 8.53
N ILE A 108 -14.92 -19.32 8.07
CA ILE A 108 -13.68 -19.83 8.69
C ILE A 108 -12.72 -18.67 9.01
N ALA A 109 -11.94 -18.81 10.08
CA ALA A 109 -11.00 -17.79 10.50
C ALA A 109 -9.75 -17.69 9.60
N ASP A 110 -9.45 -18.72 8.82
CA ASP A 110 -8.34 -18.67 7.87
C ASP A 110 -8.57 -17.57 6.81
N ILE A 111 -7.51 -16.86 6.42
CA ILE A 111 -7.58 -15.83 5.38
C ILE A 111 -7.41 -16.47 4.01
N SER A 112 -8.40 -16.25 3.16
CA SER A 112 -8.38 -16.72 1.78
C SER A 112 -7.95 -15.60 0.82
N TYR A 113 -7.18 -15.96 -0.21
CA TYR A 113 -6.88 -15.06 -1.32
C TYR A 113 -7.22 -15.67 -2.69
N TYR A 114 -7.51 -14.82 -3.66
CA TYR A 114 -7.86 -15.19 -5.04
C TYR A 114 -7.08 -14.35 -6.04
N VAL A 115 -6.75 -14.94 -7.19
CA VAL A 115 -6.11 -14.24 -8.32
C VAL A 115 -6.97 -14.38 -9.57
N ASP A 116 -7.38 -13.24 -10.13
CA ASP A 116 -8.17 -13.18 -11.36
C ASP A 116 -7.44 -13.83 -12.54
N GLN A 117 -8.16 -14.66 -13.29
CA GLN A 117 -7.61 -15.49 -14.36
C GLN A 117 -7.95 -14.98 -15.77
N VAL A 118 -8.65 -13.85 -15.89
CA VAL A 118 -9.20 -13.38 -17.17
C VAL A 118 -8.83 -11.94 -17.51
N ARG A 119 -8.29 -11.20 -16.55
CA ARG A 119 -7.76 -9.83 -16.72
C ARG A 119 -6.26 -9.81 -16.37
N PRO A 120 -5.40 -10.52 -17.13
CA PRO A 120 -3.96 -10.54 -16.85
C PRO A 120 -3.28 -9.22 -17.18
N GLY A 121 -3.90 -8.27 -17.90
CA GLY A 121 -3.22 -7.10 -18.47
C GLY A 121 -2.40 -7.45 -19.71
N THR A 122 -1.55 -6.54 -20.19
CA THR A 122 -0.98 -6.64 -21.55
C THR A 122 0.46 -7.15 -21.66
N ASP A 123 1.33 -6.92 -20.67
CA ASP A 123 2.79 -7.09 -20.88
C ASP A 123 3.39 -8.45 -20.49
N LEU A 124 2.89 -9.06 -19.43
CA LEU A 124 3.30 -10.37 -18.94
C LEU A 124 2.14 -11.35 -19.06
N ASP A 125 2.46 -12.61 -19.31
CA ASP A 125 1.47 -13.68 -19.32
C ASP A 125 0.87 -13.91 -17.93
N LEU A 126 -0.35 -14.47 -17.91
CA LEU A 126 -1.10 -14.72 -16.69
C LEU A 126 -0.32 -15.56 -15.67
N SER A 127 0.39 -16.59 -16.13
CA SER A 127 1.07 -17.51 -15.22
C SER A 127 2.25 -16.85 -14.50
N THR A 128 2.96 -15.95 -15.18
CA THR A 128 4.03 -15.15 -14.57
C THR A 128 3.47 -14.20 -13.52
N LYS A 129 2.40 -13.48 -13.83
CA LYS A 129 1.74 -12.55 -12.88
C LYS A 129 1.15 -13.27 -11.66
N GLU A 130 0.49 -14.39 -11.89
CA GLU A 130 -0.06 -15.22 -10.83
C GLU A 130 1.05 -15.77 -9.91
N ALA A 131 2.15 -16.25 -10.49
CA ALA A 131 3.30 -16.72 -9.72
C ALA A 131 3.92 -15.59 -8.87
N ALA A 132 3.99 -14.37 -9.40
CA ALA A 132 4.48 -13.21 -8.64
C ALA A 132 3.56 -12.85 -7.46
N ILE A 133 2.24 -12.88 -7.65
CA ILE A 133 1.26 -12.69 -6.57
C ILE A 133 1.36 -13.82 -5.53
N ASP A 134 1.53 -15.07 -5.96
CA ASP A 134 1.69 -16.21 -5.05
C ASP A 134 2.96 -16.10 -4.20
N ARG A 135 4.06 -15.57 -4.75
CA ARG A 135 5.28 -15.29 -3.97
C ARG A 135 5.08 -14.16 -2.96
N ALA A 136 4.33 -13.13 -3.32
CA ALA A 136 3.94 -12.07 -2.38
C ALA A 136 3.09 -12.63 -1.22
N ALA A 137 2.11 -13.48 -1.51
CA ALA A 137 1.30 -14.17 -0.52
C ALA A 137 2.15 -15.05 0.40
N ALA A 138 3.01 -15.89 -0.17
CA ALA A 138 3.93 -16.74 0.59
C ALA A 138 4.88 -15.92 1.47
N THR A 139 5.25 -14.71 1.05
CA THR A 139 6.11 -13.81 1.83
C THR A 139 5.40 -13.28 3.08
N TRP A 140 4.10 -12.97 3.01
CA TRP A 140 3.30 -12.61 4.18
C TRP A 140 3.01 -13.80 5.09
N ASP A 141 2.70 -14.97 4.51
CA ASP A 141 2.46 -16.21 5.26
C ASP A 141 3.70 -16.69 6.05
N ALA A 142 4.89 -16.45 5.49
CA ALA A 142 6.15 -16.82 6.14
C ALA A 142 6.55 -15.93 7.33
N VAL A 143 5.76 -14.91 7.69
CA VAL A 143 6.06 -14.03 8.82
C VAL A 143 5.80 -14.76 10.14
N SER A 144 6.90 -15.14 10.81
CA SER A 144 6.90 -16.06 11.98
C SER A 144 6.05 -15.69 13.19
N CYS A 145 5.60 -14.44 13.31
CA CYS A 145 4.80 -14.00 14.47
C CYS A 145 3.31 -14.26 14.31
N SER A 146 2.85 -14.66 13.11
CA SER A 146 1.43 -14.85 12.81
C SER A 146 1.19 -16.24 12.23
N ASP A 147 0.01 -16.79 12.51
CA ASP A 147 -0.48 -18.05 11.93
C ASP A 147 -1.97 -17.86 11.55
N PHE A 148 -2.20 -17.02 10.55
CA PHE A 148 -3.55 -16.62 10.11
C PHE A 148 -4.12 -17.51 8.99
N GLY A 149 -3.45 -18.64 8.72
CA GLY A 149 -3.89 -19.67 7.79
C GLY A 149 -4.08 -19.15 6.37
N LEU A 150 -3.10 -18.45 5.79
CA LEU A 150 -3.27 -17.91 4.44
C LEU A 150 -3.38 -19.04 3.41
N TYR A 151 -4.43 -19.04 2.59
CA TYR A 151 -4.59 -20.03 1.52
C TYR A 151 -5.20 -19.47 0.25
N LYS A 152 -4.82 -20.07 -0.88
CA LYS A 152 -5.32 -19.70 -2.20
C LYS A 152 -6.63 -20.42 -2.53
N VAL A 153 -7.62 -19.67 -3.01
CA VAL A 153 -8.83 -20.21 -3.62
C VAL A 153 -8.60 -20.49 -5.10
N ALA A 154 -9.16 -21.59 -5.60
CA ALA A 154 -9.04 -21.97 -7.01
C ALA A 154 -9.54 -20.86 -7.95
N GLY A 155 -8.76 -20.61 -9.00
CA GLY A 155 -9.07 -19.66 -10.06
C GLY A 155 -10.39 -19.97 -10.79
N LEU A 156 -11.06 -18.93 -11.28
CA LEU A 156 -12.26 -19.05 -12.12
C LEU A 156 -12.08 -18.30 -13.43
N PRO A 157 -12.61 -18.81 -14.57
CA PRO A 157 -12.55 -18.12 -15.85
C PRO A 157 -13.63 -17.03 -15.95
N LEU A 158 -13.77 -16.20 -14.91
CA LEU A 158 -14.75 -15.12 -14.80
C LEU A 158 -14.09 -13.89 -14.16
N PRO A 159 -14.40 -12.68 -14.65
CA PRO A 159 -13.92 -11.47 -14.00
C PRO A 159 -14.77 -11.23 -12.76
N ILE A 160 -14.19 -11.28 -11.58
CA ILE A 160 -14.89 -11.09 -10.30
C ILE A 160 -14.42 -9.79 -9.67
N GLY A 161 -15.36 -8.97 -9.21
CA GLY A 161 -15.04 -7.69 -8.58
C GLY A 161 -16.27 -6.78 -8.51
N ILE A 162 -16.68 -6.49 -7.28
CA ILE A 162 -17.79 -5.59 -6.92
C ILE A 162 -17.48 -4.17 -7.38
N VAL A 163 -16.28 -3.65 -7.07
CA VAL A 163 -15.88 -2.27 -7.43
C VAL A 163 -15.85 -2.08 -8.94
N ALA A 164 -15.24 -3.02 -9.67
CA ALA A 164 -15.20 -2.98 -11.13
C ALA A 164 -16.61 -3.04 -11.75
N ALA A 165 -17.49 -3.90 -11.24
CA ALA A 165 -18.87 -4.01 -11.73
C ALA A 165 -19.66 -2.72 -11.48
N GLN A 166 -19.55 -2.14 -10.28
CA GLN A 166 -20.23 -0.91 -9.90
C GLN A 166 -19.80 0.29 -10.76
N LEU A 167 -18.53 0.34 -11.14
CA LEU A 167 -17.99 1.36 -12.06
C LEU A 167 -18.31 1.08 -13.54
N GLY A 168 -19.05 0.01 -13.85
CA GLY A 168 -19.48 -0.33 -15.20
C GLY A 168 -18.43 -1.05 -16.05
N PHE A 169 -17.35 -1.57 -15.45
CA PHE A 169 -16.39 -2.40 -16.16
C PHE A 169 -16.87 -3.86 -16.24
N PRO A 170 -16.41 -4.64 -17.25
CA PRO A 170 -16.75 -6.06 -17.35
C PRO A 170 -16.32 -6.85 -16.11
N SER A 171 -17.30 -7.16 -15.25
CA SER A 171 -17.08 -7.87 -13.99
C SER A 171 -18.40 -8.47 -13.49
N VAL A 172 -18.31 -9.58 -12.76
CA VAL A 172 -19.39 -10.16 -11.97
C VAL A 172 -19.31 -9.53 -10.58
N ALA A 173 -20.37 -8.84 -10.17
CA ALA A 173 -20.49 -8.27 -8.83
C ALA A 173 -20.62 -9.40 -7.79
N GLY A 174 -19.49 -9.75 -7.16
CA GLY A 174 -19.42 -10.77 -6.14
C GLY A 174 -17.98 -10.97 -5.64
N TYR A 175 -17.83 -11.89 -4.70
CA TYR A 175 -16.55 -12.23 -4.08
C TYR A 175 -16.33 -13.75 -4.08
N ILE A 176 -15.06 -14.16 -3.96
CA ILE A 176 -14.68 -15.57 -3.86
C ILE A 176 -13.69 -15.84 -2.72
N ALA A 177 -12.92 -14.83 -2.31
CA ALA A 177 -11.98 -14.89 -1.20
C ALA A 177 -12.10 -13.63 -0.31
N ASP A 178 -11.38 -13.61 0.80
CA ASP A 178 -11.25 -12.43 1.67
C ASP A 178 -10.42 -11.33 1.01
N VAL A 179 -9.33 -11.71 0.34
CA VAL A 179 -8.48 -10.81 -0.43
C VAL A 179 -8.52 -11.21 -1.91
N ASN A 180 -9.09 -10.35 -2.75
CA ASN A 180 -9.30 -10.64 -4.17
C ASN A 180 -8.37 -9.80 -5.02
N HIS A 181 -7.31 -10.41 -5.59
CA HIS A 181 -6.54 -9.78 -6.66
C HIS A 181 -7.38 -9.80 -7.94
N ALA A 182 -8.21 -8.78 -8.08
CA ALA A 182 -9.27 -8.62 -9.07
C ALA A 182 -8.76 -8.15 -10.44
N GLY A 183 -7.46 -8.30 -10.70
CA GLY A 183 -6.87 -8.20 -12.03
C GLY A 183 -6.41 -6.80 -12.45
N TRP A 184 -5.98 -6.72 -13.71
CA TRP A 184 -5.47 -5.50 -14.33
C TRP A 184 -6.61 -4.72 -14.99
N MET A 185 -6.70 -3.43 -14.67
CA MET A 185 -7.78 -2.55 -15.10
C MET A 185 -7.26 -1.45 -16.03
N PRO A 186 -8.09 -0.97 -16.98
CA PRO A 186 -7.68 0.06 -17.93
C PRO A 186 -7.49 1.41 -17.24
N ALA A 187 -6.79 2.33 -17.91
CA ALA A 187 -6.51 3.69 -17.44
C ALA A 187 -7.73 4.41 -16.83
N SER A 188 -8.90 4.29 -17.47
CA SER A 188 -10.12 4.96 -17.01
C SER A 188 -10.60 4.51 -15.62
N PHE A 189 -10.23 3.30 -15.17
CA PHE A 189 -10.50 2.85 -13.81
C PHE A 189 -9.72 3.66 -12.77
N PHE A 190 -8.46 3.97 -13.06
CA PHE A 190 -7.58 4.72 -12.15
C PHE A 190 -7.82 6.22 -12.23
N ASP A 191 -8.18 6.75 -13.39
CA ASP A 191 -8.58 8.16 -13.55
C ASP A 191 -9.87 8.49 -12.78
N PHE A 192 -10.69 7.48 -12.44
CA PHE A 192 -11.81 7.67 -11.54
C PHE A 192 -11.34 8.01 -10.12
N LEU A 193 -10.26 7.40 -9.64
CA LEU A 193 -9.78 7.54 -8.26
C LEU A 193 -9.13 8.89 -8.02
N ALA A 194 -8.35 9.36 -8.99
CA ALA A 194 -7.70 10.65 -8.94
C ALA A 194 -7.57 11.24 -10.35
N PRO A 195 -7.59 12.58 -10.51
CA PRO A 195 -7.26 13.21 -11.79
C PRO A 195 -5.89 12.73 -12.28
N ASP A 196 -5.85 12.20 -13.51
CA ASP A 196 -4.69 11.55 -14.14
C ASP A 196 -4.15 10.33 -13.37
N GLY A 197 -4.99 9.68 -12.55
CA GLY A 197 -4.61 8.53 -11.73
C GLY A 197 -3.98 7.40 -12.53
N SER A 198 -4.38 7.21 -13.78
CA SER A 198 -3.77 6.24 -14.69
C SER A 198 -2.27 6.44 -14.95
N GLN A 199 -1.76 7.66 -14.72
CA GLN A 199 -0.37 8.03 -14.98
C GLN A 199 0.55 7.80 -13.79
N PHE A 200 -0.01 7.59 -12.59
CA PHE A 200 0.81 7.46 -11.38
C PHE A 200 0.34 6.40 -10.40
N ILE A 201 -0.89 5.90 -10.45
CA ILE A 201 -1.34 4.81 -9.57
C ILE A 201 -0.93 3.47 -10.19
N LEU A 202 -0.15 2.66 -9.48
CA LEU A 202 0.30 1.35 -9.95
C LEU A 202 -0.66 0.23 -9.54
N GLY A 203 -1.16 0.31 -8.31
CA GLY A 203 -2.09 -0.63 -7.71
C GLY A 203 -3.00 0.10 -6.73
N VAL A 204 -4.15 -0.50 -6.42
CA VAL A 204 -5.09 0.00 -5.43
C VAL A 204 -5.76 -1.16 -4.71
N THR A 205 -5.92 -1.03 -3.40
CA THR A 205 -6.70 -1.92 -2.54
C THR A 205 -7.93 -1.19 -2.01
N PHE A 206 -9.10 -1.74 -2.26
CA PHE A 206 -10.37 -1.27 -1.72
C PHE A 206 -10.77 -2.09 -0.50
N THR A 207 -11.26 -1.42 0.55
CA THR A 207 -11.80 -2.08 1.75
C THR A 207 -13.31 -2.01 1.77
N LEU A 208 -13.94 -3.17 1.88
CA LEU A 208 -15.39 -3.32 1.98
C LEU A 208 -15.77 -3.87 3.37
N LEU A 209 -16.51 -3.08 4.15
CA LEU A 209 -16.95 -3.44 5.49
C LEU A 209 -18.19 -4.32 5.48
N LEU A 210 -18.34 -5.17 6.50
CA LEU A 210 -19.59 -5.87 6.74
C LEU A 210 -20.62 -4.94 7.36
N VAL A 211 -21.83 -5.02 6.79
CA VAL A 211 -23.02 -4.35 7.31
C VAL A 211 -24.04 -5.41 7.70
N ASP A 212 -24.62 -5.26 8.89
CA ASP A 212 -25.62 -6.18 9.41
C ASP A 212 -27.00 -6.01 8.74
N GLU A 213 -27.98 -6.82 9.18
CA GLU A 213 -29.35 -6.77 8.65
C GLU A 213 -30.07 -5.44 8.92
N ASN A 214 -29.60 -4.65 9.89
CA ASN A 214 -30.18 -3.35 10.26
C ASN A 214 -29.55 -2.19 9.47
N GLY A 215 -28.47 -2.44 8.74
CA GLY A 215 -27.72 -1.41 8.03
C GLY A 215 -26.60 -0.78 8.86
N ASP A 216 -26.22 -1.40 9.98
CA ASP A 216 -25.16 -0.90 10.86
C ASP A 216 -23.84 -1.63 10.60
N ASN A 217 -22.72 -0.89 10.67
CA ASN A 217 -21.39 -1.47 10.68
C ASN A 217 -21.15 -2.26 11.97
N VAL A 218 -20.39 -3.35 11.87
CA VAL A 218 -20.18 -4.28 12.99
C VAL A 218 -18.72 -4.35 13.44
N ASP A 219 -18.53 -4.63 14.72
CA ASP A 219 -17.26 -4.97 15.38
C ASP A 219 -17.57 -6.21 16.23
N THR A 220 -17.35 -7.40 15.66
CA THR A 220 -17.83 -8.66 16.25
C THR A 220 -16.85 -9.30 17.23
N ASN A 221 -15.56 -8.95 17.15
CA ASN A 221 -14.53 -9.39 18.10
C ASN A 221 -14.30 -8.35 19.23
N GLY A 222 -14.84 -7.14 19.11
CA GLY A 222 -14.77 -6.11 20.15
C GLY A 222 -13.40 -5.45 20.27
N ASP A 223 -12.64 -5.42 19.18
CA ASP A 223 -11.29 -4.84 19.15
C ASP A 223 -11.30 -3.31 18.90
N GLY A 224 -12.48 -2.74 18.68
CA GLY A 224 -12.69 -1.32 18.42
C GLY A 224 -12.49 -0.92 16.96
N LYS A 225 -12.34 -1.88 16.04
CA LYS A 225 -12.30 -1.69 14.59
C LYS A 225 -13.53 -2.30 13.95
N LEU A 226 -13.95 -1.73 12.82
CA LEU A 226 -15.08 -2.30 12.06
C LEU A 226 -14.60 -3.52 11.25
N ASP A 227 -15.47 -4.53 11.18
CA ASP A 227 -15.18 -5.80 10.53
C ASP A 227 -15.14 -5.64 9.00
N VAL A 228 -14.00 -6.00 8.41
CA VAL A 228 -13.83 -6.10 6.96
C VAL A 228 -14.50 -7.37 6.46
N GLY A 229 -15.34 -7.23 5.44
CA GLY A 229 -15.94 -8.36 4.73
C GLY A 229 -14.99 -8.92 3.69
N LEU A 230 -14.45 -8.05 2.83
CA LEU A 230 -13.41 -8.40 1.86
C LEU A 230 -12.60 -7.18 1.42
N ARG A 231 -11.50 -7.45 0.74
CA ARG A 231 -10.70 -6.46 0.02
C ARG A 231 -10.55 -6.85 -1.44
N GLU A 232 -10.55 -5.84 -2.31
CA GLU A 232 -10.33 -5.99 -3.74
C GLU A 232 -9.09 -5.21 -4.17
N ILE A 233 -8.16 -5.89 -4.84
CA ILE A 233 -6.90 -5.35 -5.31
C ILE A 233 -6.94 -5.26 -6.83
N TYR A 234 -6.65 -4.09 -7.39
CA TYR A 234 -6.60 -3.86 -8.84
C TYR A 234 -5.26 -3.26 -9.25
N TYR A 235 -4.77 -3.66 -10.41
CA TYR A 235 -3.49 -3.22 -10.97
C TYR A 235 -3.69 -2.36 -12.21
N ASN A 236 -2.84 -1.37 -12.42
CA ASN A 236 -2.97 -0.47 -13.55
C ASN A 236 -2.30 -1.00 -14.82
N ASP A 237 -3.10 -1.30 -15.83
CA ASP A 237 -2.64 -1.82 -17.12
C ASP A 237 -2.01 -0.75 -18.03
N ASN A 238 -1.94 0.52 -17.58
CA ASN A 238 -1.25 1.59 -18.28
C ASN A 238 0.28 1.60 -18.04
N PHE A 239 0.78 0.74 -17.15
CA PHE A 239 2.21 0.59 -16.85
C PHE A 239 2.79 -0.68 -17.44
N PHE A 240 4.06 -0.62 -17.84
CA PHE A 240 4.82 -1.80 -18.23
C PHE A 240 5.26 -2.59 -17.00
N TRP A 241 4.71 -3.79 -16.85
CA TRP A 241 4.97 -4.69 -15.72
C TRP A 241 6.18 -5.60 -15.96
N GLY A 242 6.97 -5.80 -14.90
CA GLY A 242 8.12 -6.70 -14.86
C GLY A 242 7.99 -7.78 -13.78
N ASP A 243 8.90 -8.76 -13.83
CA ASP A 243 9.07 -9.79 -12.79
C ASP A 243 10.55 -9.79 -12.35
N GLY A 244 10.84 -8.98 -11.34
CA GLY A 244 12.19 -8.66 -10.87
C GLY A 244 12.83 -7.43 -11.52
N ASP A 245 12.11 -6.69 -12.36
CA ASP A 245 12.54 -5.46 -13.02
C ASP A 245 11.38 -4.46 -13.23
N LEU A 246 11.67 -3.29 -13.82
CA LEU A 246 10.69 -2.23 -14.11
C LEU A 246 9.75 -1.92 -12.91
N VAL A 247 8.44 -1.87 -13.17
CA VAL A 247 7.38 -1.96 -12.16
C VAL A 247 7.16 -3.43 -11.87
N ASP A 248 7.78 -3.91 -10.81
CA ASP A 248 7.79 -5.34 -10.47
C ASP A 248 6.44 -5.79 -9.87
N VAL A 249 5.83 -6.80 -10.48
CA VAL A 249 4.52 -7.32 -10.06
C VAL A 249 4.56 -7.84 -8.62
N GLU A 250 5.61 -8.58 -8.25
CA GLU A 250 5.71 -9.13 -6.88
C GLU A 250 5.79 -8.03 -5.84
N SER A 251 6.57 -6.98 -6.10
CA SER A 251 6.71 -5.83 -5.19
C SER A 251 5.41 -5.08 -4.98
N ILE A 252 4.65 -4.83 -6.05
CA ILE A 252 3.35 -4.15 -5.93
C ILE A 252 2.32 -5.09 -5.31
N ALA A 253 2.29 -6.36 -5.70
CA ALA A 253 1.41 -7.35 -5.08
C ALA A 253 1.69 -7.52 -3.58
N LEU A 254 2.96 -7.49 -3.16
CA LEU A 254 3.34 -7.55 -1.75
C LEU A 254 2.84 -6.33 -0.97
N HIS A 255 2.94 -5.14 -1.57
CA HIS A 255 2.39 -3.90 -1.00
C HIS A 255 0.87 -3.95 -0.88
N GLU A 256 0.16 -4.21 -1.99
CA GLU A 256 -1.30 -4.23 -2.01
C GLU A 256 -1.87 -5.35 -1.14
N MET A 257 -1.21 -6.51 -1.10
CA MET A 257 -1.59 -7.57 -0.16
C MET A 257 -1.33 -7.16 1.30
N GLY A 258 -0.39 -6.27 1.57
CA GLY A 258 -0.24 -5.65 2.88
C GLY A 258 -1.50 -4.88 3.28
N HIS A 259 -2.06 -4.03 2.42
CA HIS A 259 -3.37 -3.42 2.63
C HIS A 259 -4.47 -4.49 2.73
N GLY A 260 -4.40 -5.50 1.86
CA GLY A 260 -5.17 -6.74 1.91
C GLY A 260 -5.18 -7.39 3.30
N LEU A 261 -4.10 -7.25 4.07
CA LEU A 261 -3.89 -7.78 5.41
C LEU A 261 -3.83 -6.67 6.48
N SER A 262 -4.57 -5.59 6.27
CA SER A 262 -4.82 -4.52 7.25
C SER A 262 -3.61 -3.64 7.61
N GLN A 263 -2.55 -3.67 6.79
CA GLN A 263 -1.43 -2.75 6.92
C GLN A 263 -1.78 -1.41 6.30
N GLY A 264 -1.48 -0.32 7.01
CA GLY A 264 -1.52 1.02 6.45
C GLY A 264 -0.21 1.42 5.80
N HIS A 265 -0.25 2.47 4.99
CA HIS A 265 0.96 3.13 4.52
C HIS A 265 1.85 3.56 5.70
N PHE A 266 3.17 3.45 5.51
CA PHE A 266 4.14 3.88 6.49
C PHE A 266 5.45 4.34 5.85
N GLY A 267 5.93 5.49 6.29
CA GLY A 267 7.22 6.05 5.99
C GLY A 267 7.12 7.47 5.44
N LYS A 268 8.24 7.98 4.96
CA LYS A 268 8.32 9.29 4.33
C LYS A 268 9.27 9.20 3.15
N ALA A 269 8.88 9.78 2.02
CA ALA A 269 9.78 10.05 0.91
C ALA A 269 9.96 11.56 0.73
N PHE A 270 11.18 12.00 0.43
CA PHE A 270 11.48 13.41 0.20
C PHE A 270 12.64 13.62 -0.77
N ILE A 271 12.54 14.67 -1.59
CA ILE A 271 13.62 15.08 -2.50
C ILE A 271 14.67 15.90 -1.74
N LYS A 272 15.94 15.51 -1.85
CA LYS A 272 17.08 16.26 -1.32
C LYS A 272 17.39 17.49 -2.18
N LYS A 273 18.22 18.39 -1.65
CA LYS A 273 18.74 19.58 -2.35
C LYS A 273 19.38 19.33 -3.73
N LYS A 274 19.69 18.09 -4.09
CA LYS A 274 20.30 17.69 -5.38
C LYS A 274 19.34 16.94 -6.33
N GLY A 275 18.07 16.79 -5.98
CA GLY A 275 17.10 16.03 -6.76
C GLY A 275 16.97 14.56 -6.34
N ASP A 276 17.90 14.03 -5.54
CA ASP A 276 17.84 12.63 -5.07
C ASP A 276 16.62 12.40 -4.15
N ILE A 277 15.83 11.37 -4.44
CA ILE A 277 14.75 10.90 -3.56
C ILE A 277 15.36 10.10 -2.39
N GLN A 278 14.96 10.41 -1.16
CA GLN A 278 15.31 9.63 0.03
C GLN A 278 14.06 9.13 0.75
N PHE A 279 14.13 7.90 1.26
CA PHE A 279 13.10 7.26 2.08
C PHE A 279 13.52 7.18 3.54
N ALA A 280 12.55 7.30 4.45
CA ALA A 280 12.75 7.23 5.90
C ALA A 280 11.50 6.67 6.63
N PRO A 281 11.45 5.35 6.90
CA PRO A 281 12.28 4.29 6.33
C PRO A 281 11.86 3.94 4.90
N LYS A 282 12.74 3.20 4.20
CA LYS A 282 12.34 2.41 3.03
C LYS A 282 11.59 1.16 3.53
N ALA A 283 10.35 1.00 3.12
CA ALA A 283 9.45 -0.08 3.57
C ALA A 283 8.63 -0.60 2.38
N VAL A 284 8.08 -1.81 2.51
CA VAL A 284 7.12 -2.35 1.54
C VAL A 284 5.90 -1.45 1.49
N MET A 285 5.35 -1.07 2.65
CA MET A 285 4.17 -0.19 2.76
C MET A 285 4.45 1.31 2.54
N ASN A 286 5.50 1.69 1.80
CA ASN A 286 5.65 3.09 1.39
C ASN A 286 4.59 3.42 0.30
N ALA A 287 3.93 4.59 0.38
CA ALA A 287 2.91 5.01 -0.58
C ALA A 287 3.44 5.32 -2.00
N SER A 288 4.75 5.24 -2.20
CA SER A 288 5.40 5.37 -3.50
C SER A 288 6.33 4.19 -3.71
N TYR A 289 6.35 3.67 -4.94
CA TYR A 289 7.22 2.58 -5.35
C TYR A 289 8.69 2.98 -5.23
N THR A 290 9.48 2.11 -4.62
CA THR A 290 10.88 2.40 -4.27
C THR A 290 11.87 1.44 -4.95
N GLY A 291 11.40 0.82 -6.04
CA GLY A 291 12.06 -0.30 -6.73
C GLY A 291 11.66 -1.65 -6.15
N VAL A 292 12.29 -2.69 -6.67
CA VAL A 292 12.00 -4.09 -6.29
C VAL A 292 12.17 -4.31 -4.78
N GLN A 293 11.11 -4.79 -4.14
CA GLN A 293 11.02 -5.12 -2.72
C GLN A 293 10.17 -6.38 -2.53
N THR A 294 10.81 -7.49 -2.20
CA THR A 294 10.16 -8.81 -2.06
C THR A 294 10.34 -9.42 -0.66
N ALA A 295 10.57 -8.58 0.35
CA ALA A 295 10.83 -9.04 1.72
C ALA A 295 10.25 -8.10 2.78
N ILE A 296 9.54 -8.69 3.74
CA ILE A 296 9.02 -8.00 4.92
C ILE A 296 10.14 -7.77 5.93
N LYS A 297 10.37 -6.51 6.32
CA LYS A 297 11.43 -6.12 7.25
C LYS A 297 10.97 -5.00 8.17
N GLY A 298 11.67 -4.85 9.29
CA GLY A 298 11.56 -3.67 10.16
C GLY A 298 10.12 -3.33 10.52
N THR A 299 9.65 -2.17 10.07
CA THR A 299 8.29 -1.70 10.40
C THR A 299 7.20 -2.52 9.72
N ASP A 300 7.43 -3.10 8.53
CA ASP A 300 6.43 -3.99 7.88
C ASP A 300 6.16 -5.22 8.76
N ASN A 301 7.22 -5.85 9.28
CA ASN A 301 7.10 -6.96 10.21
C ASN A 301 6.42 -6.55 11.52
N GLY A 302 6.83 -5.40 12.09
CA GLY A 302 6.23 -4.90 13.33
C GLY A 302 4.73 -4.63 13.22
N GLY A 303 4.30 -3.98 12.12
CA GLY A 303 2.89 -3.76 11.81
C GLY A 303 2.15 -5.10 11.68
N HIS A 304 2.74 -6.05 10.96
CA HIS A 304 2.13 -7.37 10.73
C HIS A 304 1.88 -8.10 12.04
N CYS A 305 2.90 -8.20 12.87
CA CYS A 305 2.80 -8.88 14.16
C CYS A 305 1.83 -8.18 15.10
N SER A 306 1.69 -6.86 15.01
CA SER A 306 0.74 -6.11 15.84
C SER A 306 -0.72 -6.34 15.44
N ILE A 307 -0.96 -6.77 14.19
CA ILE A 307 -2.28 -7.09 13.67
C ILE A 307 -2.57 -8.58 13.83
N TRP A 308 -1.68 -9.44 13.35
CA TRP A 308 -1.96 -10.87 13.17
C TRP A 308 -1.33 -11.77 14.25
N GLY A 309 -0.58 -11.19 15.19
CA GLY A 309 0.20 -11.97 16.16
C GLY A 309 -0.62 -12.76 17.17
N ASP A 310 -1.88 -12.37 17.39
CA ASP A 310 -2.82 -13.06 18.28
C ASP A 310 -3.97 -13.73 17.53
N TRP A 311 -3.95 -13.74 16.20
CA TRP A 311 -4.98 -14.39 15.40
C TRP A 311 -5.02 -15.91 15.66
N PRO A 312 -6.20 -16.56 15.72
CA PRO A 312 -7.57 -16.00 15.66
C PRO A 312 -8.18 -15.67 17.04
N ASN A 313 -7.36 -15.50 18.09
CA ASN A 313 -7.81 -15.37 19.47
C ASN A 313 -8.10 -13.92 19.92
N GLN A 314 -8.27 -13.01 18.95
CA GLN A 314 -8.56 -11.60 19.20
C GLN A 314 -9.96 -11.41 19.78
#